data_AF-A0A9E6ACW1-F1
#
_entry.id   AF-A0A9E6ACW1-F1
#
_cell.length_a   1.000
_cell.length_b   1.000
_cell.length_c   1.000
_cell.angle_alpha   90.00
_cell.angle_beta   90.00
_cell.angle_gamma   90.00
#
_symmetry.space_group_name_H-M   'P 1'
#
loop_
_entity.id
_entity.type
_entity.pdbx_description
1 polymer ?
#
loop_
_entity_poly.entity_id
_entity_poly.type
_entity_poly.pdbx_seq_one_letter_code
_entity_poly.pdbx_strand_id
1 'polypeptide(L)'
;MIIRSASLLALAALPVACNAKAPTESSSPPAQALEKAASASQTPAELVDLMDFQSEYVQPRRITIYLPAGYGSDDSTSYRVIYAHDGQNLFMPGPSYGGTEWQLDEAADKLFATGAVRPAIIVGIWNTDERWQEYAPQKAIERLTGDISSDWLGEELPELKGDAYLRFITEELKPF
;
A
#
# COMPACT_ATOMS: atom_id res chain seq x y z
N MET A 1 -37.08 -39.47 -61.22
CA MET A 1 -36.96 -38.95 -59.84
C MET A 1 -35.70 -38.08 -59.78
N ILE A 2 -35.62 -36.98 -60.55
CA ILE A 2 -35.95 -35.58 -60.19
C ILE A 2 -35.34 -35.20 -58.82
N ILE A 3 -34.07 -34.79 -58.76
CA ILE A 3 -33.50 -33.41 -58.89
C ILE A 3 -33.74 -32.51 -57.65
N ARG A 4 -32.60 -32.24 -56.96
CA ARG A 4 -32.15 -31.02 -56.24
C ARG A 4 -32.96 -30.45 -55.07
N SER A 5 -32.27 -30.16 -53.97
CA SER A 5 -31.81 -28.79 -53.69
C SER A 5 -30.87 -28.72 -52.49
N ALA A 6 -29.75 -28.02 -52.70
CA ALA A 6 -28.80 -27.62 -51.68
C ALA A 6 -29.31 -26.33 -51.03
N SER A 7 -29.33 -26.29 -49.70
CA SER A 7 -29.51 -25.05 -48.95
C SER A 7 -28.15 -24.58 -48.46
N LEU A 8 -27.57 -23.63 -49.19
CA LEU A 8 -26.51 -22.75 -48.71
C LEU A 8 -27.11 -21.84 -47.62
N LEU A 9 -26.61 -21.91 -46.38
CA LEU A 9 -26.76 -20.81 -45.44
C LEU A 9 -25.84 -19.68 -45.90
N ALA A 10 -26.43 -18.63 -46.47
CA ALA A 10 -25.74 -17.37 -46.70
C ALA A 10 -25.67 -16.59 -45.37
N LEU A 11 -24.46 -16.45 -44.85
CA LEU A 11 -24.14 -15.58 -43.72
C LEU A 11 -24.22 -14.12 -44.21
N ALA A 12 -25.28 -13.41 -43.80
CA ALA A 12 -25.42 -11.98 -44.09
C ALA A 12 -24.46 -11.18 -43.20
N ALA A 13 -23.39 -10.65 -43.79
CA ALA A 13 -22.56 -9.64 -43.17
C ALA A 13 -23.26 -8.28 -43.27
N LEU A 14 -23.80 -7.79 -42.15
CA LEU A 14 -24.24 -6.41 -42.00
C LEU A 14 -23.01 -5.54 -41.67
N PRO A 15 -22.71 -4.48 -42.44
CA PRO A 15 -21.72 -3.51 -42.04
C PRO A 15 -22.32 -2.65 -40.91
N VAL A 16 -21.88 -2.88 -39.67
CA VAL A 16 -22.08 -1.91 -38.60
C VAL A 16 -21.11 -0.76 -38.84
N ALA A 17 -21.62 0.31 -39.45
CA ALA A 17 -20.95 1.60 -39.44
C ALA A 17 -21.03 2.17 -38.01
N CYS A 18 -19.97 1.99 -37.22
CA CYS A 18 -19.79 2.72 -35.96
C CYS A 18 -19.54 4.19 -36.27
N ASN A 19 -20.61 4.97 -36.34
CA ASN A 19 -20.55 6.42 -36.25
C ASN A 19 -20.63 6.80 -34.76
N ALA A 20 -19.56 6.53 -34.01
CA ALA A 20 -19.43 6.95 -32.61
C ALA A 20 -18.48 8.15 -32.54
N LYS A 21 -19.07 9.33 -32.40
CA LYS A 21 -18.38 10.58 -32.08
C LYS A 21 -17.72 10.39 -30.70
N ALA A 22 -16.39 10.56 -30.61
CA ALA A 22 -15.65 10.43 -29.37
C ALA A 22 -16.22 11.38 -28.30
N PRO A 23 -16.38 10.95 -27.04
CA PRO A 23 -16.64 11.86 -25.93
C PRO A 23 -15.36 12.69 -25.71
N THR A 24 -15.43 13.95 -26.08
CA THR A 24 -14.55 15.00 -25.57
C THR A 24 -14.84 15.26 -24.09
N GLU A 25 -13.81 15.71 -23.38
CA GLU A 25 -13.79 16.21 -21.99
C GLU A 25 -13.37 15.21 -20.92
N SER A 26 -12.07 14.94 -20.90
CA SER A 26 -11.32 14.77 -19.65
C SER A 26 -11.17 16.15 -19.00
N SER A 27 -12.11 16.53 -18.13
CA SER A 27 -11.94 17.74 -17.32
C SER A 27 -10.94 17.44 -16.20
N SER A 28 -9.68 17.78 -16.43
CA SER A 28 -8.72 17.97 -15.34
C SER A 28 -9.33 18.92 -14.31
N PRO A 29 -9.10 18.72 -12.99
CA PRO A 29 -9.59 19.65 -11.99
C PRO A 29 -9.16 21.08 -12.31
N PRO A 30 -10.03 22.09 -12.08
CA PRO A 30 -9.68 23.48 -12.36
C PRO A 30 -8.41 23.85 -11.58
N ALA A 31 -7.50 24.58 -12.22
CA ALA A 31 -6.21 25.01 -11.68
C ALA A 31 -6.31 25.67 -10.29
N GLN A 32 -7.47 26.24 -9.96
CA GLN A 32 -7.78 26.81 -8.64
C GLN A 32 -7.84 25.77 -7.51
N ALA A 33 -8.20 24.51 -7.79
CA ALA A 33 -8.12 23.42 -6.81
C ALA A 33 -6.66 23.00 -6.55
N LEU A 34 -5.82 23.09 -7.57
CA LEU A 34 -4.37 22.85 -7.47
C LEU A 34 -3.64 24.01 -6.78
N GLU A 35 -4.03 25.26 -7.04
CA GLU A 35 -3.50 26.44 -6.34
C GLU A 35 -3.96 26.51 -4.88
N LYS A 36 -5.20 26.12 -4.57
CA LYS A 36 -5.67 26.04 -3.19
C LYS A 36 -4.95 24.94 -2.41
N ALA A 37 -4.61 23.81 -3.06
CA ALA A 37 -3.77 22.78 -2.46
C ALA A 37 -2.30 23.23 -2.30
N ALA A 38 -1.77 24.01 -3.25
CA ALA A 38 -0.41 24.54 -3.20
C ALA A 38 -0.24 25.72 -2.21
N SER A 39 -1.33 26.42 -1.87
CA SER A 39 -1.31 27.59 -0.98
C SER A 39 -1.64 27.28 0.49
N ALA A 40 -2.00 26.04 0.84
CA ALA A 40 -2.53 25.68 2.17
C ALA A 40 -1.49 25.13 3.17
N SER A 41 -0.19 25.21 2.88
CA SER A 41 0.82 24.50 3.68
C SER A 41 1.96 25.42 4.13
N GLN A 42 1.82 25.97 5.35
CA GLN A 42 2.93 26.65 6.03
C GLN A 42 3.73 25.71 6.95
N THR A 43 3.23 24.49 7.19
CA THR A 43 3.89 23.49 8.05
C THR A 43 4.69 22.52 7.18
N PRO A 44 6.02 22.38 7.39
CA PRO A 44 6.82 21.35 6.72
C PRO A 44 6.31 19.93 7.01
N ALA A 45 6.74 18.96 6.20
CA ALA A 45 6.54 17.55 6.54
C ALA A 45 7.30 17.21 7.84
N GLU A 46 6.79 16.26 8.60
CA GLU A 46 7.30 15.92 9.93
C GLU A 46 7.39 14.40 10.12
N LEU A 47 8.46 13.95 10.77
CA LEU A 47 8.58 12.57 11.28
C LEU A 47 8.35 12.57 12.78
N VAL A 48 7.37 11.79 13.25
CA VAL A 48 7.02 11.62 14.65
C VAL A 48 7.35 10.20 15.07
N ASP A 49 8.17 10.04 16.10
CA ASP A 49 8.55 8.73 16.62
C ASP A 49 7.82 8.37 17.91
N LEU A 50 7.16 7.21 17.90
CA LEU A 50 6.68 6.52 19.09
C LEU A 50 7.71 5.43 19.42
N MET A 51 8.63 5.71 20.35
CA MET A 51 9.83 4.88 20.55
C MET A 51 9.54 3.46 21.06
N ASP A 52 8.46 3.27 21.82
CA ASP A 52 8.16 2.02 22.52
C ASP A 52 6.64 1.76 22.55
N PHE A 53 6.05 1.59 21.37
CA PHE A 53 4.62 1.31 21.24
C PHE A 53 4.32 -0.08 21.80
N GLN A 54 3.55 -0.13 22.89
CA GLN A 54 3.20 -1.37 23.58
C GLN A 54 2.13 -2.16 22.82
N SER A 55 2.19 -3.48 22.91
CA SER A 55 1.23 -4.40 22.30
C SER A 55 0.98 -5.60 23.22
N GLU A 56 -0.25 -6.08 23.25
CA GLU A 56 -0.61 -7.33 23.93
C GLU A 56 -0.36 -8.56 23.03
N TYR A 57 -0.14 -8.36 21.73
CA TYR A 57 -0.02 -9.45 20.74
C TYR A 57 1.42 -9.73 20.31
N VAL A 58 2.28 -8.72 20.29
CA VAL A 58 3.66 -8.83 19.80
C VAL A 58 4.60 -8.00 20.67
N GLN A 59 5.91 -8.13 20.45
CA GLN A 59 6.88 -7.33 21.19
C GLN A 59 6.68 -5.82 20.93
N PRO A 60 6.87 -4.96 21.95
CA PRO A 60 6.90 -3.52 21.77
C PRO A 60 7.91 -3.09 20.71
N ARG A 61 7.59 -2.03 19.96
CA ARG A 61 8.43 -1.58 18.84
C ARG A 61 8.31 -0.08 18.62
N ARG A 62 9.29 0.46 17.91
CA ARG A 62 9.24 1.83 17.42
C ARG A 62 8.26 1.94 16.25
N ILE A 63 7.48 3.01 16.25
CA ILE A 63 6.66 3.43 15.11
C ILE A 63 7.12 4.82 14.68
N THR A 64 7.42 4.99 13.40
CA THR A 64 7.74 6.30 12.83
C THR A 64 6.61 6.73 11.92
N ILE A 65 6.00 7.87 12.22
CA ILE A 65 4.86 8.44 11.49
C ILE A 65 5.37 9.62 10.67
N TYR A 66 5.27 9.52 9.35
CA TYR A 66 5.44 10.65 8.46
C TYR A 66 4.10 11.38 8.29
N LEU A 67 4.11 12.67 8.60
CA LEU A 67 3.02 13.62 8.40
C LEU A 67 3.35 14.48 7.18
N PRO A 68 2.50 14.51 6.14
CA PRO A 68 2.78 15.28 4.94
C PRO A 68 2.77 16.78 5.24
N ALA A 69 3.49 17.56 4.44
CA ALA A 69 3.49 19.02 4.58
C ALA A 69 2.06 19.58 4.61
N GLY A 70 1.77 20.42 5.60
CA GLY A 70 0.45 21.04 5.78
C GLY A 70 -0.53 20.18 6.55
N TYR A 71 -0.08 19.06 7.11
CA TYR A 71 -0.86 18.28 8.06
C TYR A 71 -1.41 19.17 9.19
N GLY A 72 -2.72 19.07 9.45
CA GLY A 72 -3.41 19.82 10.50
C GLY A 72 -3.67 21.29 10.20
N SER A 73 -3.41 21.79 8.98
CA SER A 73 -3.73 23.19 8.62
C SER A 73 -5.21 23.42 8.31
N ASP A 74 -5.95 22.36 7.97
CA ASP A 74 -7.39 22.37 7.69
C ASP A 74 -8.05 21.13 8.31
N ASP A 75 -8.85 21.34 9.35
CA ASP A 75 -9.59 20.29 10.07
C ASP A 75 -10.59 19.52 9.18
N SER A 76 -10.94 20.03 8.00
CA SER A 76 -11.79 19.34 7.03
C SER A 76 -11.02 18.35 6.13
N THR A 77 -9.69 18.38 6.16
CA THR A 77 -8.86 17.48 5.35
C THR A 77 -8.76 16.10 5.98
N SER A 78 -9.30 15.09 5.30
CA SER A 78 -9.09 13.69 5.65
C SER A 78 -7.87 13.11 4.93
N TYR A 79 -6.92 12.57 5.68
CA TYR A 79 -5.76 11.90 5.12
C TYR A 79 -6.00 10.40 4.95
N ARG A 80 -5.44 9.83 3.88
CA ARG A 80 -5.28 8.37 3.79
C ARG A 80 -4.09 7.96 4.64
N VAL A 81 -4.10 6.73 5.13
CA VAL A 81 -3.01 6.18 5.95
C VAL A 81 -2.42 4.98 5.23
N ILE A 82 -1.10 4.97 5.08
CA ILE A 82 -0.33 3.86 4.53
C ILE A 82 0.45 3.25 5.70
N TYR A 83 0.21 1.98 6.00
CA TYR A 83 1.03 1.23 6.95
C TYR A 83 2.11 0.51 6.16
N ALA A 84 3.37 0.77 6.49
CA ALA A 84 4.53 0.22 5.81
C ALA A 84 5.39 -0.56 6.82
N HIS A 85 5.78 -1.78 6.43
CA HIS A 85 6.65 -2.64 7.22
C HIS A 85 8.11 -2.17 7.15
N ASP A 86 8.93 -2.65 8.07
CA ASP A 86 10.37 -2.34 8.15
C ASP A 86 10.65 -0.83 8.26
N GLY A 87 9.93 -0.17 9.16
CA GLY A 87 9.96 1.27 9.41
C GLY A 87 11.36 1.88 9.55
N GLN A 88 12.33 1.12 10.08
CA GLN A 88 13.72 1.56 10.23
C GLN A 88 14.42 1.84 8.90
N ASN A 89 13.94 1.26 7.79
CA ASN A 89 14.53 1.43 6.47
C ASN A 89 13.89 2.57 5.67
N LEU A 90 12.77 3.15 6.13
CA LEU A 90 11.91 3.93 5.25
C LEU A 90 12.37 5.38 5.04
N PHE A 91 12.84 6.03 6.11
CA PHE A 91 12.91 7.50 6.16
C PHE A 91 14.29 8.08 6.52
N MET A 92 15.22 7.26 7.04
CA MET A 92 16.53 7.74 7.47
C MET A 92 17.63 6.69 7.25
N PRO A 93 18.85 7.07 6.80
CA PRO A 93 19.91 6.09 6.53
C PRO A 93 20.49 5.47 7.80
N GLY A 94 20.57 6.24 8.89
CA GLY A 94 21.18 5.82 10.16
C GLY A 94 20.59 4.52 10.74
N PRO A 95 19.26 4.41 10.92
CA PRO A 95 18.63 3.19 11.41
C PRO A 95 18.42 2.10 10.34
N SER A 96 18.69 2.40 9.07
CA SER A 96 18.42 1.48 7.97
C SER A 96 19.38 0.28 7.97
N TYR A 97 18.84 -0.89 7.65
CA TYR A 97 19.63 -2.08 7.39
C TYR A 97 20.59 -1.83 6.22
N GLY A 98 21.89 -2.04 6.44
CA GLY A 98 22.92 -1.74 5.43
C GLY A 98 23.23 -0.25 5.27
N GLY A 99 22.70 0.62 6.15
CA GLY A 99 23.01 2.05 6.19
C GLY A 99 22.44 2.87 5.03
N THR A 100 21.50 2.31 4.26
CA THR A 100 20.85 2.96 3.12
C THR A 100 19.35 2.87 3.28
N GLU A 101 18.69 4.02 3.31
CA GLU A 101 17.23 4.12 3.40
C GLU A 101 16.55 3.85 2.04
N TRP A 102 15.24 3.67 2.08
CA TRP A 102 14.40 3.44 0.90
C TRP A 102 13.78 4.72 0.34
N GLN A 103 13.93 5.86 1.04
CA GLN A 103 13.52 7.20 0.60
C GLN A 103 12.02 7.31 0.35
N LEU A 104 11.23 6.73 1.24
CA LEU A 104 9.78 6.64 1.06
C LEU A 104 9.13 8.02 1.19
N ASP A 105 9.59 8.84 2.12
CA ASP A 105 9.12 10.21 2.34
C ASP A 105 9.50 11.12 1.16
N GLU A 106 10.71 11.06 0.61
CA GLU A 106 11.05 11.89 -0.56
C GLU A 106 10.31 11.46 -1.81
N ALA A 107 10.04 10.16 -1.97
CA ALA A 107 9.19 9.66 -3.04
C ALA A 107 7.75 10.18 -2.87
N ALA A 108 7.22 10.12 -1.65
CA ALA A 108 5.89 10.61 -1.31
C ALA A 108 5.76 12.12 -1.55
N ASP A 109 6.71 12.92 -1.05
CA ASP A 109 6.76 14.38 -1.23
C ASP A 109 6.70 14.77 -2.72
N LYS A 110 7.49 14.10 -3.57
CA LYS A 110 7.47 14.33 -5.03
C LYS A 110 6.11 14.04 -5.63
N LEU A 111 5.46 12.95 -5.22
CA LEU A 111 4.14 12.57 -5.74
C LEU A 111 3.04 13.50 -5.23
N PHE A 112 3.14 13.99 -3.99
CA PHE A 112 2.19 14.94 -3.42
C PHE A 112 2.33 16.33 -4.05
N ALA A 113 3.56 16.82 -4.21
CA ALA A 113 3.84 18.12 -4.80
C ALA A 113 3.39 18.22 -6.27
N THR A 114 3.43 17.10 -7.01
CA THR A 114 2.95 17.03 -8.40
C THR A 114 1.44 16.77 -8.50
N GLY A 115 0.75 16.51 -7.38
CA GLY A 115 -0.66 16.13 -7.35
C GLY A 115 -0.93 14.76 -8.00
N ALA A 116 0.10 13.96 -8.27
CA ALA A 116 -0.03 12.63 -8.89
C ALA A 116 -0.78 11.66 -7.97
N VAL A 117 -0.64 11.84 -6.65
CA VAL A 117 -1.42 11.15 -5.63
C VAL A 117 -1.85 12.13 -4.54
N ARG A 118 -2.92 11.81 -3.82
CA ARG A 118 -3.36 12.62 -2.67
C ARG A 118 -2.36 12.46 -1.51
N PRO A 119 -2.08 13.53 -0.74
CA PRO A 119 -1.31 13.45 0.49
C PRO A 119 -1.84 12.37 1.44
N ALA A 120 -0.91 11.64 2.07
CA ALA A 120 -1.20 10.55 2.98
C ALA A 120 -0.23 10.57 4.16
N ILE A 121 -0.72 10.11 5.31
CA ILE A 121 0.10 9.77 6.47
C ILE A 121 0.76 8.43 6.18
N ILE A 122 2.04 8.28 6.50
CA ILE A 122 2.75 7.01 6.35
C ILE A 122 3.20 6.56 7.74
N VAL A 123 2.77 5.37 8.14
CA VAL A 123 3.09 4.74 9.43
C VAL A 123 4.11 3.63 9.16
N GLY A 124 5.37 3.92 9.45
CA GLY A 124 6.47 2.97 9.39
C GLY A 124 6.55 2.12 10.65
N ILE A 125 6.24 0.83 10.52
CA ILE A 125 6.25 -0.16 11.61
C ILE A 125 7.63 -0.80 11.63
N TRP A 126 8.45 -0.48 12.63
CA TRP A 126 9.78 -1.07 12.74
C TRP A 126 9.66 -2.57 13.00
N ASN A 127 10.57 -3.33 12.40
CA ASN A 127 10.65 -4.75 12.69
C ASN A 127 11.36 -5.02 14.02
N THR A 128 11.28 -6.27 14.46
CA THR A 128 11.95 -6.80 15.65
C THR A 128 12.91 -7.91 15.24
N ASP A 129 13.58 -8.51 16.21
CA ASP A 129 14.32 -9.77 16.00
C ASP A 129 13.39 -10.94 15.59
N GLU A 130 12.08 -10.80 15.80
CA GLU A 130 11.04 -11.75 15.38
C GLU A 130 10.44 -11.45 14.00
N ARG A 131 11.06 -10.56 13.20
CA ARG A 131 10.58 -10.16 11.86
C ARG A 131 10.12 -11.35 11.02
N TRP A 132 10.90 -12.43 11.01
CA TRP A 132 10.58 -13.60 10.20
C TRP A 132 9.31 -14.30 10.69
N GLN A 133 9.18 -14.51 12.00
CA GLN A 133 8.01 -15.10 12.64
C GLN A 133 6.76 -14.23 12.43
N GLU A 134 6.90 -12.92 12.56
CA GLU A 134 5.81 -11.94 12.45
C GLU A 134 5.33 -11.74 11.01
N TYR A 135 6.19 -11.88 10.00
CA TYR A 135 5.80 -11.68 8.61
C TYR A 135 5.46 -12.99 7.89
N ALA A 136 5.81 -14.13 8.49
CA ALA A 136 5.51 -15.43 7.92
C ALA A 136 3.99 -15.68 7.81
N PRO A 137 3.49 -16.13 6.65
CA PRO A 137 2.08 -16.41 6.45
C PRO A 137 1.71 -17.76 7.11
N GLN A 138 1.43 -17.70 8.41
CA GLN A 138 1.19 -18.88 9.26
C GLN A 138 0.21 -19.88 8.63
N LYS A 139 -1.00 -19.44 8.25
CA LYS A 139 -2.02 -20.30 7.63
C LYS A 139 -1.57 -20.96 6.32
N ALA A 140 -0.69 -20.31 5.56
CA ALA A 140 -0.16 -20.88 4.33
C ALA A 140 0.86 -21.97 4.65
N ILE A 141 1.76 -21.71 5.59
CA ILE A 141 2.78 -22.68 6.04
C ILE A 141 2.12 -23.92 6.67
N GLU A 142 1.13 -23.73 7.55
CA GLU A 142 0.37 -24.85 8.16
C GLU A 142 -0.34 -25.74 7.13
N ARG A 143 -0.68 -25.20 5.95
CA ARG A 143 -1.32 -25.95 4.86
C ARG A 143 -0.34 -26.69 3.96
N LEU A 144 0.95 -26.38 4.04
CA LEU A 144 1.97 -27.11 3.31
C LEU A 144 2.19 -28.45 4.01
N THR A 145 1.51 -29.50 3.54
CA THR A 145 1.74 -30.87 4.01
C THR A 145 2.87 -31.52 3.22
N GLY A 146 3.89 -32.06 3.90
CA GLY A 146 4.90 -32.99 3.32
C GLY A 146 6.33 -32.46 3.27
N ASP A 147 7.20 -33.15 2.51
CA ASP A 147 8.65 -32.95 2.41
C ASP A 147 9.08 -31.51 2.02
N ILE A 148 8.17 -30.75 1.39
CA ILE A 148 8.40 -29.34 1.00
C ILE A 148 8.67 -28.47 2.24
N SER A 149 8.09 -28.81 3.40
CA SER A 149 8.28 -28.07 4.65
C SER A 149 9.73 -28.15 5.12
N SER A 150 10.30 -29.35 5.24
CA SER A 150 11.62 -29.54 5.84
C SER A 150 12.75 -28.94 5.01
N ASP A 151 12.66 -29.01 3.67
CA ASP A 151 13.71 -28.50 2.78
C ASP A 151 13.81 -26.96 2.77
N TRP A 152 12.68 -26.27 2.94
CA TRP A 152 12.61 -24.80 2.88
C TRP A 152 12.58 -24.13 4.25
N LEU A 153 12.00 -24.78 5.25
CA LEU A 153 11.71 -24.19 6.55
C LEU A 153 12.58 -24.74 7.68
N GLY A 154 13.38 -25.77 7.41
CA GLY A 154 14.16 -26.49 8.42
C GLY A 154 13.35 -27.54 9.16
N GLU A 155 14.04 -28.35 9.99
CA GLU A 155 13.41 -29.45 10.73
C GLU A 155 12.49 -28.96 11.87
N GLU A 156 12.78 -27.80 12.46
CA GLU A 156 11.95 -27.18 13.48
C GLU A 156 11.66 -25.72 13.11
N LEU A 157 10.37 -25.45 12.88
CA LEU A 157 9.84 -24.11 12.67
C LEU A 157 9.70 -23.39 14.02
N PRO A 158 10.21 -22.16 14.18
CA PRO A 158 9.86 -21.37 15.36
C PRO A 158 8.36 -21.03 15.32
N GLU A 159 7.81 -20.66 16.47
CA GLU A 159 6.43 -20.21 16.57
C GLU A 159 6.19 -19.04 15.60
N LEU A 160 5.25 -19.23 14.67
CA LEU A 160 4.85 -18.20 13.73
C LEU A 160 3.91 -17.22 14.43
N LYS A 161 4.14 -15.93 14.20
CA LYS A 161 3.45 -14.83 14.86
C LYS A 161 2.69 -13.94 13.87
N GLY A 162 2.51 -14.38 12.63
CA GLY A 162 1.85 -13.60 11.58
C GLY A 162 0.42 -13.18 11.92
N ASP A 163 -0.39 -14.08 12.49
CA ASP A 163 -1.74 -13.75 12.92
C ASP A 163 -1.72 -12.75 14.10
N ALA A 164 -0.78 -12.89 15.04
CA ALA A 164 -0.61 -11.95 16.16
C ALA A 164 -0.17 -10.56 15.68
N TYR A 165 0.78 -10.50 14.73
CA TYR A 165 1.24 -9.26 14.12
C TYR A 165 0.12 -8.53 13.36
N LEU A 166 -0.73 -9.27 12.64
CA LEU A 166 -1.91 -8.68 11.99
C LEU A 166 -2.89 -8.08 13.01
N ARG A 167 -3.09 -8.75 14.16
CA ARG A 167 -3.94 -8.24 15.24
C ARG A 167 -3.35 -6.98 15.86
N PHE A 168 -2.05 -6.93 16.11
CA PHE A 168 -1.36 -5.70 16.51
C PHE A 168 -1.66 -4.54 15.55
N ILE A 169 -1.53 -4.74 14.24
CA ILE A 169 -1.79 -3.68 13.27
C ILE A 169 -3.26 -3.23 13.31
N THR A 170 -4.19 -4.18 13.33
CA THR A 170 -5.61 -3.91 13.08
C THR A 170 -6.41 -3.56 14.33
N GLU A 171 -6.03 -4.09 15.49
CA GLU A 171 -6.73 -3.93 16.77
C GLU A 171 -6.04 -2.94 17.72
N GLU A 172 -4.75 -2.62 17.52
CA GLU A 172 -4.00 -1.74 18.43
C GLU A 172 -3.43 -0.50 17.72
N LEU A 173 -2.58 -0.70 16.70
CA LEU A 173 -1.88 0.41 16.04
C LEU A 173 -2.81 1.29 15.21
N LYS A 174 -3.72 0.69 14.46
CA LYS A 174 -4.67 1.44 13.61
C LYS A 174 -5.67 2.30 14.40
N PRO A 175 -6.27 1.85 15.52
CA PRO A 175 -7.22 2.66 16.28
C PRO A 175 -6.59 3.67 17.25
N PHE A 176 -5.27 3.61 17.50
CA PHE A 176 -4.52 4.62 18.25
C PHE A 176 -4.55 5.98 17.55
#